data_AF-A0A833WKS9-F1
#
_entry.id   AF-A0A833WKS9-F1
#
_cell.length_a   1.000
_cell.length_b   1.000
_cell.length_c   1.000
_cell.angle_alpha   90.00
_cell.angle_beta   90.00
_cell.angle_gamma   90.00
#
_symmetry.space_group_name_H-M   'P 1'
#
loop_
_entity.id
_entity.type
_entity.pdbx_description
1 polymer ?
#
loop_
_entity_poly.entity_id
_entity_poly.type
_entity_poly.pdbx_seq_one_letter_code
_entity_poly.pdbx_strand_id
1 'polypeptide(L)'
;MASALVALLQTFDWKDASKVCLDSLEKLIDSDSMLMELRIADSLSREPDRRALVQLAVKKDAKLGDKLLDASEAVGLLWKFSASSHTADVDPVMNIFSAADPSRLAHVIDDAIPYLRVAIRSNSPFSVLASIATKQSLWLQDLILDRDKPFTWEMPEAEFPKVQEFLRGSDMSMTTKFLLGLWVQPYRGYM
;
A
#
# COMPACT_ATOMS: atom_id res chain seq x y z
N MET A 1 14.19 21.14 -2.05
CA MET A 1 15.00 21.10 -0.81
C MET A 1 15.98 19.92 -0.77
N ALA A 2 15.56 18.67 -0.99
CA ALA A 2 16.45 17.51 -1.01
C ALA A 2 17.74 17.73 -1.84
N SER A 3 17.62 18.23 -3.08
CA SER A 3 18.78 18.50 -3.95
C SER A 3 19.78 19.52 -3.39
N ALA A 4 19.31 20.57 -2.71
CA ALA A 4 20.20 21.56 -2.09
C ALA A 4 20.92 20.99 -0.86
N LEU A 5 20.22 20.15 -0.09
CA LEU A 5 20.81 19.42 1.02
C LEU A 5 21.82 18.38 0.54
N VAL A 6 21.51 17.64 -0.52
CA VAL A 6 22.46 16.72 -1.17
C VAL A 6 23.71 17.48 -1.65
N ALA A 7 23.55 18.63 -2.30
CA ALA A 7 24.70 19.45 -2.72
C ALA A 7 25.55 19.91 -1.52
N LEU A 8 24.92 20.35 -0.42
CA LEU A 8 25.61 20.71 0.81
C LEU A 8 26.34 19.50 1.42
N LEU A 9 25.70 18.34 1.46
CA LEU A 9 26.27 17.10 1.98
C LEU A 9 27.35 16.49 1.08
N GLN A 10 27.44 16.90 -0.18
CA GLN A 10 28.55 16.57 -1.06
C GLN A 10 29.75 17.51 -0.85
N THR A 11 29.51 18.75 -0.44
CA THR A 11 30.60 19.69 -0.10
C THR A 11 31.25 19.45 1.25
N PHE A 12 30.54 18.90 2.22
CA PHE A 12 31.08 18.54 3.55
C PHE A 12 31.25 17.02 3.65
N ASP A 13 32.29 16.49 4.33
CA ASP A 13 32.34 15.05 4.57
C ASP A 13 31.13 14.66 5.43
N TRP A 14 30.34 13.70 4.95
CA TRP A 14 29.17 13.20 5.66
C TRP A 14 29.52 12.81 7.10
N LYS A 15 30.74 12.33 7.38
CA LYS A 15 31.20 12.03 8.74
C LYS A 15 31.04 13.20 9.71
N ASP A 16 31.28 14.42 9.25
CA ASP A 16 31.25 15.62 10.09
C ASP A 16 29.83 16.18 10.26
N ALA A 17 28.98 16.00 9.25
CA ALA A 17 27.62 16.56 9.22
C ALA A 17 26.51 15.56 9.61
N SER A 18 26.78 14.25 9.53
CA SER A 18 25.80 13.17 9.64
C SER A 18 24.93 13.27 10.89
N LYS A 19 25.55 13.45 12.05
CA LYS A 19 24.85 13.54 13.33
C LYS A 19 23.89 14.72 13.36
N VAL A 20 24.37 15.93 13.01
CA VAL A 20 23.56 17.14 13.03
C VAL A 20 22.41 17.05 12.02
N CYS A 21 22.68 16.49 10.84
CA CYS A 21 21.67 16.27 9.82
C CYS A 21 20.62 15.26 10.26
N LEU A 22 21.01 14.10 10.80
CA LEU A 22 20.08 13.08 11.30
C LEU A 22 19.25 13.62 12.47
N ASP A 23 19.86 14.32 13.43
CA ASP A 23 19.16 14.95 14.56
C ASP A 23 18.14 16.00 14.09
N SER A 24 18.45 16.71 13.00
CA SER A 24 17.54 17.71 12.42
C SER A 24 16.41 17.06 11.64
N LEU A 25 16.72 16.04 10.83
CA LEU A 25 15.73 15.27 10.08
C LEU A 25 14.80 14.51 11.01
N GLU A 26 15.28 13.96 12.13
CA GLU A 26 14.43 13.25 13.10
C GLU A 26 13.36 14.16 13.71
N LYS A 27 13.63 15.46 13.85
CA LYS A 27 12.66 16.44 14.36
C LYS A 27 11.58 16.80 13.35
N LEU A 28 11.80 16.55 12.07
CA LEU A 28 10.78 16.74 11.03
C LEU A 28 9.84 15.53 11.06
N ILE A 29 8.58 15.77 11.40
CA ILE A 29 7.55 14.71 11.42
C ILE A 29 6.47 15.12 10.43
N ASP A 30 6.76 14.91 9.15
CA ASP A 30 5.81 15.03 8.05
C ASP A 30 6.06 13.93 7.00
N SER A 31 5.10 13.69 6.11
CA SER A 31 5.22 12.67 5.06
C SER A 31 6.35 12.97 4.07
N ASP A 32 6.59 14.25 3.82
CA ASP A 32 7.56 14.72 2.82
C ASP A 32 9.00 14.52 3.30
N SER A 33 9.22 14.54 4.62
CA SER A 33 10.51 14.28 5.25
C SER A 33 10.99 12.88 4.93
N MET A 34 10.11 11.87 5.02
CA MET A 34 10.46 10.48 4.72
C MET A 34 10.99 10.30 3.30
N LEU A 35 10.31 10.86 2.30
CA LEU A 35 10.77 10.83 0.92
C LEU A 35 12.09 11.61 0.75
N MET A 36 12.23 12.73 1.46
CA MET A 36 13.46 13.51 1.45
C MET A 36 14.65 12.74 2.05
N GLU A 37 14.46 12.00 3.13
CA GLU A 37 15.48 11.11 3.69
C GLU A 37 15.90 10.02 2.71
N LEU A 38 14.94 9.38 2.03
CA LEU A 38 15.23 8.37 1.01
C LEU A 38 15.99 8.97 -0.19
N ARG A 39 15.65 10.18 -0.62
CA ARG A 39 16.39 10.89 -1.69
C ARG A 39 17.81 11.25 -1.29
N ILE A 40 18.02 11.69 -0.04
CA ILE A 40 19.36 11.95 0.47
C ILE A 40 20.13 10.63 0.52
N ALA A 41 19.52 9.56 1.03
CA ALA A 41 20.12 8.22 1.08
C ALA A 41 20.57 7.76 -0.32
N ASP A 42 19.77 8.01 -1.36
CA ASP A 42 20.09 7.63 -2.74
C ASP A 42 21.33 8.32 -3.31
N SER A 43 21.64 9.52 -2.79
CA SER A 43 22.81 10.29 -3.20
C SER A 43 24.11 9.87 -2.49
N LEU A 44 24.01 9.10 -1.40
CA LEU A 44 25.16 8.71 -0.59
C LEU A 44 25.79 7.40 -1.10
N SER A 45 27.10 7.43 -1.31
CA SER A 45 27.85 6.26 -1.78
C SER A 45 28.25 5.29 -0.67
N ARG A 46 28.20 5.72 0.60
CA ARG A 46 28.59 4.92 1.76
C ARG A 46 27.39 4.15 2.34
N GLU A 47 27.51 2.83 2.40
CA GLU A 47 26.46 1.93 2.93
C GLU A 47 25.95 2.27 4.34
N PRO A 48 26.80 2.54 5.35
CA PRO A 48 26.32 2.82 6.70
C PRO A 48 25.47 4.10 6.78
N ASP A 49 25.86 5.08 5.98
CA ASP A 49 25.25 6.42 5.95
C ASP A 49 23.88 6.37 5.29
N ARG A 50 23.81 5.68 4.14
CA ARG A 50 22.56 5.38 3.45
C ARG A 50 21.61 4.60 4.34
N ARG A 51 22.11 3.60 5.06
CA ARG A 51 21.31 2.75 5.97
C ARG A 51 20.66 3.56 7.09
N ALA A 52 21.41 4.46 7.73
CA ALA A 52 20.88 5.30 8.81
C ALA A 52 19.67 6.14 8.35
N LEU A 53 19.75 6.69 7.13
CA LEU A 53 18.65 7.48 6.55
C LEU A 53 17.43 6.62 6.16
N VAL A 54 17.66 5.44 5.58
CA VAL A 54 16.56 4.50 5.28
C VAL A 54 15.87 4.07 6.57
N GLN A 55 16.62 3.73 7.61
CA GLN A 55 16.07 3.38 8.92
C GLN A 55 15.30 4.54 9.56
N LEU A 56 15.78 5.78 9.39
CA LEU A 56 15.07 6.96 9.87
C LEU A 56 13.73 7.13 9.16
N ALA A 57 13.68 6.97 7.83
CA ALA A 57 12.45 7.02 7.05
C ALA A 57 11.46 5.90 7.48
N VAL A 58 11.95 4.67 7.64
CA VAL A 58 11.15 3.52 8.11
C VAL A 58 10.58 3.78 9.52
N LYS A 59 11.41 4.31 10.44
CA LYS A 59 11.00 4.64 11.81
C LYS A 59 9.90 5.70 11.84
N LYS A 60 9.92 6.65 10.90
CA LYS A 60 8.87 7.67 10.77
C LYS A 60 7.59 7.10 10.16
N ASP A 61 7.72 6.20 9.19
CA ASP A 61 6.56 5.55 8.56
C ASP A 61 5.74 4.76 9.58
N ALA A 62 6.43 4.00 10.44
CA ALA A 62 5.81 3.28 11.56
C ALA A 62 5.06 4.20 12.54
N LYS A 63 5.42 5.48 12.64
CA LYS A 63 4.73 6.48 13.46
C LYS A 63 3.56 7.15 12.74
N LEU A 64 3.65 7.29 11.41
CA LEU A 64 2.72 8.07 10.59
C LEU A 64 1.64 7.22 9.89
N GLY A 65 1.77 5.90 9.94
CA GLY A 65 0.75 4.95 9.48
C GLY A 65 0.89 4.59 8.00
N ASP A 66 2.01 3.95 7.64
CA ASP A 66 2.27 3.37 6.32
C ASP A 66 2.11 4.34 5.14
N LYS A 67 2.38 5.64 5.35
CA LYS A 67 2.25 6.68 4.31
C LYS A 67 3.36 6.60 3.26
N LEU A 68 4.46 5.95 3.58
CA LEU A 68 5.59 5.81 2.68
C LEU A 68 5.24 4.98 1.44
N LEU A 69 4.25 4.09 1.56
CA LEU A 69 3.72 3.32 0.44
C LEU A 69 2.75 4.11 -0.44
N ASP A 70 2.28 5.30 -0.04
CA ASP A 70 1.43 6.14 -0.90
C ASP A 70 2.21 6.85 -2.01
N ALA A 71 3.53 6.96 -1.86
CA ALA A 71 4.40 7.62 -2.83
C ALA A 71 5.19 6.57 -3.64
N SER A 72 4.82 6.39 -4.92
CA SER A 72 5.50 5.48 -5.85
C SER A 72 7.02 5.70 -5.91
N GLU A 73 7.48 6.96 -5.82
CA GLU A 73 8.91 7.26 -5.76
C GLU A 73 9.59 6.70 -4.49
N ALA A 74 8.94 6.79 -3.33
CA ALA A 74 9.46 6.22 -2.09
C ALA A 74 9.52 4.70 -2.17
N VAL A 75 8.49 4.06 -2.72
CA VAL A 75 8.43 2.62 -2.99
C VAL A 75 9.57 2.19 -3.91
N GLY A 76 9.82 2.92 -4.99
CA GLY A 76 10.94 2.65 -5.91
C GLY A 76 12.30 2.75 -5.22
N LEU A 77 12.51 3.78 -4.39
CA LEU A 77 13.75 3.94 -3.61
C LEU A 77 13.93 2.80 -2.60
N LEU A 78 12.87 2.38 -1.91
CA LEU A 78 12.91 1.21 -1.03
C LEU A 78 13.33 -0.05 -1.80
N TRP A 79 12.74 -0.30 -2.96
CA TRP A 79 13.11 -1.44 -3.82
C TRP A 79 14.57 -1.37 -4.26
N LYS A 80 15.04 -0.18 -4.65
CA LYS A 80 16.45 0.06 -5.02
C LYS A 80 17.39 -0.29 -3.86
N PHE A 81 17.07 0.13 -2.64
CA PHE A 81 17.89 -0.14 -1.47
C PHE A 81 17.85 -1.61 -1.05
N SER A 82 16.68 -2.26 -1.12
CA SER A 82 16.55 -3.70 -0.88
C SER A 82 17.32 -4.54 -1.90
N ALA A 83 17.31 -4.14 -3.18
CA ALA A 83 18.02 -4.87 -4.23
C ALA A 83 19.55 -4.72 -4.18
N SER A 84 20.02 -3.58 -3.66
CA SER A 84 21.45 -3.24 -3.59
C SER A 84 22.12 -3.73 -2.29
N SER A 85 21.35 -4.11 -1.28
CA SER A 85 21.89 -4.64 -0.02
C SER A 85 22.54 -6.01 -0.23
N HIS A 86 23.85 -6.10 -0.01
CA HIS A 86 24.60 -7.37 -0.01
C HIS A 86 24.56 -8.07 1.36
N THR A 87 23.92 -7.45 2.34
CA THR A 87 23.82 -7.92 3.72
C THR A 87 22.37 -8.25 4.06
N ALA A 88 22.16 -9.21 4.97
CA ALA A 88 20.85 -9.67 5.46
C ALA A 88 19.96 -8.58 6.12
N ASP A 89 20.42 -7.33 6.16
CA ASP A 89 19.76 -6.16 6.75
C ASP A 89 18.64 -5.56 5.85
N VAL A 90 17.91 -6.41 5.13
CA VAL A 90 16.71 -6.02 4.35
C VAL A 90 15.47 -5.92 5.25
N ASP A 91 15.61 -6.35 6.51
CA ASP A 91 14.56 -6.48 7.51
C ASP A 91 13.71 -5.22 7.72
N PRO A 92 14.26 -3.98 7.80
CA PRO A 92 13.43 -2.80 8.05
C PRO A 92 12.49 -2.49 6.89
N VAL A 93 12.98 -2.66 5.65
CA VAL A 93 12.18 -2.42 4.44
C VAL A 93 11.18 -3.55 4.24
N MET A 94 11.59 -4.79 4.52
CA MET A 94 10.68 -5.94 4.55
C MET A 94 9.52 -5.72 5.53
N ASN A 95 9.81 -5.20 6.73
CA ASN A 95 8.78 -4.96 7.74
C ASN A 95 7.71 -3.97 7.25
N ILE A 96 8.09 -2.94 6.47
CA ILE A 96 7.10 -2.02 5.86
C ILE A 96 6.15 -2.81 4.96
N PHE A 97 6.68 -3.57 4.01
CA PHE A 97 5.86 -4.31 3.06
C PHE A 97 5.04 -5.42 3.73
N SER A 98 5.60 -6.08 4.74
CA SER A 98 4.92 -7.13 5.50
C SER A 98 3.84 -6.58 6.42
N ALA A 99 3.94 -5.35 6.92
CA ALA A 99 2.91 -4.71 7.74
C ALA A 99 1.76 -4.13 6.91
N ALA A 100 2.05 -3.65 5.70
CA ALA A 100 1.11 -2.94 4.84
C ALA A 100 -0.20 -3.68 4.53
N ASP A 101 -1.28 -2.94 4.39
CA ASP A 101 -2.57 -3.46 3.92
C ASP A 101 -2.41 -4.18 2.56
N PRO A 102 -2.84 -5.45 2.42
CA PRO A 102 -2.75 -6.19 1.15
C PRO A 102 -3.38 -5.46 -0.05
N SER A 103 -4.43 -4.67 0.15
CA SER A 103 -5.09 -3.89 -0.91
C SER A 103 -4.17 -2.83 -1.53
N ARG A 104 -3.16 -2.39 -0.78
CA ARG A 104 -2.16 -1.38 -1.19
C ARG A 104 -0.90 -2.03 -1.77
N LEU A 105 -0.82 -3.35 -1.86
CA LEU A 105 0.39 -4.02 -2.38
C LEU A 105 0.43 -4.11 -3.90
N ALA A 106 -0.68 -3.82 -4.60
CA ALA A 106 -0.76 -3.90 -6.05
C ALA A 106 0.25 -2.97 -6.74
N HIS A 107 0.18 -1.68 -6.43
CA HIS A 107 1.09 -0.70 -7.03
C HIS A 107 2.54 -0.91 -6.53
N VAL A 108 2.71 -1.44 -5.32
CA VAL A 108 4.04 -1.76 -4.78
C VAL A 108 4.76 -2.83 -5.61
N ILE A 109 4.02 -3.82 -6.12
CA ILE A 109 4.55 -4.85 -7.03
C ILE A 109 4.88 -4.24 -8.40
N ASP A 110 4.01 -3.37 -8.93
CA ASP A 110 4.25 -2.70 -10.22
C ASP A 110 5.51 -1.83 -10.17
N ASP A 111 5.68 -1.07 -9.09
CA ASP A 111 6.85 -0.22 -8.85
C ASP A 111 8.15 -1.03 -8.66
N ALA A 112 8.04 -2.33 -8.34
CA ALA A 112 9.20 -3.21 -8.20
C ALA A 112 9.81 -3.60 -9.56
N ILE A 113 9.01 -3.59 -10.64
CA ILE A 113 9.38 -4.14 -11.97
C ILE A 113 10.73 -3.61 -12.49
N PRO A 114 11.04 -2.30 -12.43
CA PRO A 114 12.31 -1.77 -12.91
C PRO A 114 13.53 -2.35 -12.16
N TYR A 115 13.35 -2.71 -10.89
CA TYR A 115 14.41 -3.20 -10.01
C TYR A 115 14.60 -4.72 -10.07
N LEU A 116 13.64 -5.46 -10.65
CA LEU A 116 13.72 -6.92 -10.79
C LEU A 116 14.93 -7.38 -11.61
N ARG A 117 15.35 -6.60 -12.62
CA ARG A 117 16.56 -6.93 -13.41
C ARG A 117 17.84 -6.90 -12.57
N VAL A 118 17.89 -6.02 -11.56
CA VAL A 118 19.02 -5.93 -10.62
C VAL A 118 18.90 -7.02 -9.56
N ALA A 119 17.68 -7.30 -9.12
CA ALA A 119 17.34 -8.30 -8.11
C ALA A 119 17.69 -9.74 -8.48
N ILE A 120 17.58 -10.11 -9.76
CA ILE A 120 17.91 -11.46 -10.27
C ILE A 120 19.37 -11.85 -9.97
N ARG A 121 20.26 -10.88 -9.74
CA ARG A 121 21.68 -11.13 -9.43
C ARG A 121 21.95 -11.38 -7.95
N SER A 122 21.05 -11.00 -7.03
CA SER A 122 21.31 -11.00 -5.59
C SER A 122 20.39 -11.89 -4.75
N ASN A 123 19.38 -12.57 -5.33
CA ASN A 123 18.39 -13.50 -4.71
C ASN A 123 17.54 -12.94 -3.54
N SER A 124 18.06 -12.06 -2.71
CA SER A 124 17.41 -11.45 -1.54
C SER A 124 16.19 -10.58 -1.89
N PRO A 125 16.22 -9.65 -2.86
CA PRO A 125 15.03 -8.90 -3.26
C PRO A 125 13.90 -9.76 -3.84
N PHE A 126 14.20 -10.96 -4.34
CA PHE A 126 13.19 -11.88 -4.84
C PHE A 126 12.35 -12.50 -3.72
N SER A 127 12.93 -12.77 -2.55
CA SER A 127 12.15 -13.26 -1.40
C SER A 127 11.18 -12.21 -0.87
N VAL A 128 11.57 -10.93 -0.89
CA VAL A 128 10.71 -9.80 -0.53
C VAL A 128 9.51 -9.72 -1.49
N LEU A 129 9.77 -9.74 -2.79
CA LEU A 129 8.72 -9.73 -3.81
C LEU A 129 7.79 -10.94 -3.69
N ALA A 130 8.35 -12.14 -3.51
CA ALA A 130 7.57 -13.36 -3.35
C ALA A 130 6.66 -13.29 -2.11
N SER A 131 7.16 -12.74 -1.00
CA SER A 131 6.36 -12.55 0.22
C SER A 131 5.19 -11.57 -0.02
N ILE A 132 5.45 -10.43 -0.66
CA ILE A 132 4.43 -9.42 -1.01
C ILE A 132 3.37 -10.02 -1.94
N ALA A 133 3.80 -10.68 -3.02
CA ALA A 133 2.91 -11.30 -3.99
C ALA A 133 2.06 -12.41 -3.35
N THR A 134 2.63 -13.19 -2.43
CA THR A 134 1.89 -14.22 -1.69
C THR A 134 0.82 -13.59 -0.80
N LYS A 135 1.18 -12.56 -0.02
CA LYS A 135 0.24 -11.84 0.85
C LYS A 135 -0.93 -11.25 0.06
N GLN A 136 -0.64 -10.62 -1.08
CA GLN A 136 -1.67 -10.06 -1.96
C GLN A 136 -2.56 -11.16 -2.56
N SER A 137 -1.97 -12.26 -3.00
CA SER A 137 -2.72 -13.38 -3.60
C SER A 137 -3.70 -14.02 -2.61
N LEU A 138 -3.28 -14.22 -1.35
CA LEU A 138 -4.14 -14.74 -0.30
C LEU A 138 -5.31 -13.80 -0.01
N TRP A 139 -5.06 -12.50 0.09
CA TRP A 139 -6.13 -11.51 0.29
C TRP A 139 -7.13 -11.48 -0.88
N LEU A 140 -6.65 -11.58 -2.13
CA LEU A 140 -7.52 -11.68 -3.30
C LEU A 140 -8.36 -12.96 -3.27
N GLN A 141 -7.80 -14.08 -2.85
CA GLN A 141 -8.54 -15.34 -2.69
C GLN A 141 -9.65 -15.22 -1.64
N ASP A 142 -9.36 -14.63 -0.49
CA ASP A 142 -10.34 -14.41 0.57
C ASP A 142 -11.50 -13.52 0.10
N LEU A 143 -11.19 -12.47 -0.67
CA LEU A 143 -12.22 -11.60 -1.28
C LEU A 143 -13.10 -12.32 -2.30
N ILE A 144 -12.51 -13.23 -3.09
CA ILE A 144 -13.27 -14.03 -4.05
C ILE A 144 -14.17 -15.01 -3.31
N LEU A 145 -13.64 -15.72 -2.30
CA LEU A 145 -14.41 -16.68 -1.50
C LEU A 145 -15.57 -16.02 -0.74
N ASP A 146 -15.37 -14.80 -0.22
CA ASP A 146 -16.45 -14.05 0.42
C ASP A 146 -17.56 -13.65 -0.57
N ARG A 147 -17.19 -13.37 -1.83
CA ARG A 147 -18.12 -13.01 -2.91
C ARG A 147 -18.76 -14.20 -3.62
N ASP A 148 -18.14 -15.37 -3.56
CA ASP A 148 -18.68 -16.64 -4.08
C ASP A 148 -19.79 -17.22 -3.18
N LYS A 149 -20.12 -16.55 -2.07
CA LYS A 149 -21.35 -16.83 -1.34
C LYS A 149 -22.54 -16.62 -2.28
N PRO A 150 -23.38 -17.65 -2.51
CA PRO A 150 -24.55 -17.48 -3.35
C PRO A 150 -25.40 -16.34 -2.78
N PHE A 151 -25.80 -15.43 -3.66
CA PHE A 151 -26.71 -14.35 -3.32
C PHE A 151 -27.93 -14.92 -2.59
N THR A 152 -28.13 -14.53 -1.33
CA THR A 152 -29.28 -14.98 -0.54
C THR A 152 -30.40 -13.95 -0.70
N TRP A 153 -31.58 -14.41 -1.13
CA TRP A 153 -32.80 -13.60 -1.07
C TRP A 153 -33.30 -13.39 0.38
N GLU A 154 -32.67 -14.02 1.36
CA GLU A 154 -33.00 -13.88 2.77
C GLU A 154 -32.49 -12.54 3.32
N MET A 155 -33.42 -11.69 3.75
CA MET A 155 -33.17 -10.47 4.52
C MET A 155 -33.54 -10.74 5.98
N PRO A 156 -32.63 -11.26 6.81
CA PRO A 156 -32.95 -11.78 8.15
C PRO A 156 -33.50 -10.72 9.11
N GLU A 157 -33.13 -9.45 8.93
CA GLU A 157 -33.59 -8.33 9.77
C GLU A 157 -34.85 -7.65 9.20
N ALA A 158 -35.39 -8.14 8.08
CA ALA A 158 -36.54 -7.52 7.45
C ALA A 158 -37.80 -8.35 7.74
N GLU A 159 -38.60 -7.87 8.69
CA GLU A 159 -39.92 -8.44 8.95
C GLU A 159 -40.87 -8.13 7.79
N PHE A 160 -41.03 -9.09 6.87
CA PHE A 160 -42.05 -9.03 5.83
C PHE A 160 -43.09 -10.14 5.99
N PRO A 161 -44.00 -10.03 6.98
CA PRO A 161 -44.89 -11.11 7.42
C PRO A 161 -45.96 -11.57 6.40
N LYS A 162 -45.86 -11.20 5.12
CA LYS A 162 -46.73 -11.66 4.01
C LYS A 162 -46.00 -11.80 2.67
N VAL A 163 -44.92 -11.05 2.47
CA VAL A 163 -44.12 -11.10 1.23
C VAL A 163 -43.31 -12.40 1.17
N GLN A 164 -42.85 -12.91 2.32
CA GLN A 164 -42.07 -14.13 2.38
C GLN A 164 -42.87 -15.37 1.97
N GLU A 165 -44.15 -15.46 2.36
CA GLU A 165 -45.06 -16.54 1.95
C GLU A 165 -45.36 -16.48 0.44
N PHE A 166 -45.54 -15.27 -0.10
CA PHE A 166 -45.71 -15.03 -1.53
C PHE A 166 -44.46 -15.41 -2.35
N LEU A 167 -43.27 -14.94 -1.94
CA LEU A 167 -42.00 -15.23 -2.64
C LEU A 167 -41.59 -16.71 -2.58
N ARG A 168 -42.05 -17.46 -1.57
CA ARG A 168 -41.79 -18.90 -1.43
C ARG A 168 -42.76 -19.78 -2.22
N GLY A 169 -43.65 -19.19 -3.02
CA GLY A 169 -44.52 -19.94 -3.94
C GLY A 169 -45.66 -20.68 -3.25
N SER A 170 -46.09 -20.24 -2.06
CA SER A 170 -47.43 -20.62 -1.59
C SER A 170 -48.47 -20.06 -2.56
N ASP A 171 -49.61 -20.73 -2.75
CA ASP A 171 -50.71 -20.27 -3.63
C ASP A 171 -51.37 -18.94 -3.19
N MET A 172 -50.71 -18.16 -2.34
CA MET A 172 -51.12 -16.84 -1.91
C MET A 172 -50.96 -15.85 -3.07
N SER A 173 -52.06 -15.22 -3.46
CA SER A 173 -52.03 -14.05 -4.33
C SER A 173 -51.86 -12.78 -3.49
N MET A 174 -50.96 -11.89 -3.90
CA MET A 174 -50.78 -10.58 -3.25
C MET A 174 -51.26 -9.48 -4.21
N THR A 175 -52.25 -8.70 -3.78
CA THR A 175 -52.71 -7.53 -4.53
C THR A 175 -51.90 -6.31 -4.11
N THR A 176 -51.03 -5.83 -4.98
CA THR A 176 -50.31 -4.57 -4.78
C THR A 176 -51.23 -3.40 -5.08
N LYS A 177 -51.51 -2.56 -4.07
CA LYS A 177 -52.12 -1.25 -4.32
C LYS A 177 -51.02 -0.31 -4.80
N PHE A 178 -51.05 0.05 -6.08
CA PHE A 178 -50.20 1.10 -6.62
C PHE A 178 -50.55 2.41 -5.90
N LEU A 179 -49.64 2.94 -5.09
CA LEU A 179 -49.72 4.32 -4.64
C LEU A 179 -49.36 5.20 -5.83
N LEU A 180 -50.37 5.60 -6.59
CA LEU A 180 -50.28 6.65 -7.61
C LEU A 180 -49.92 7.97 -6.91
N GLY A 181 -48.62 8.24 -6.79
CA GLY A 181 -48.15 9.46 -6.14
C GLY A 181 -46.74 9.92 -6.50
N LEU A 182 -45.92 9.10 -7.17
CA LEU A 182 -44.60 9.54 -7.63
C LEU A 182 -44.41 9.15 -9.09
N TRP A 183 -44.54 10.16 -9.95
CA TRP A 183 -44.17 10.10 -11.35
C TRP A 183 -42.68 9.77 -11.45
N VAL A 184 -42.36 8.53 -11.81
CA VAL A 184 -41.03 8.17 -12.34
C VAL A 184 -41.13 8.31 -13.85
N GLN A 185 -40.40 9.27 -14.42
CA GLN A 185 -40.24 9.34 -15.88
C GLN A 185 -39.52 8.08 -16.37
N PRO A 186 -39.98 7.47 -17.47
CA PRO A 186 -39.28 6.33 -18.06
C PRO A 186 -37.96 6.79 -18.68
N TYR A 187 -36.85 6.19 -18.22
CA TYR A 187 -35.57 6.23 -18.91
C TYR A 187 -35.75 5.68 -20.33
N ARG A 188 -35.60 6.54 -21.35
CA ARG A 188 -35.35 6.11 -22.73
C ARG A 188 -33.92 5.58 -22.80
N GLY A 189 -33.76 4.27 -22.96
CA GLY A 189 -32.55 3.71 -23.52
C GLY A 189 -32.42 4.15 -24.98
N TYR A 190 -31.36 4.89 -25.30
CA TYR A 190 -30.91 5.05 -26.68
C TYR A 190 -30.05 3.84 -27.03
N MET A 191 -30.45 3.14 -28.10
CA MET A 191 -29.55 2.34 -28.94
C MET A 191 -28.59 3.25 -29.70
#